data_AF-A0A8R1HMG3-F1
#
_entry.id   AF-A0A8R1HMG3-F1
#
_cell.length_a   1.000
_cell.length_b   1.000
_cell.length_c   1.000
_cell.angle_alpha   90.00
_cell.angle_beta   90.00
_cell.angle_gamma   90.00
#
_symmetry.space_group_name_H-M   'P 1'
#
loop_
_entity.id
_entity.type
_entity.pdbx_description
1 polymer ?
#
loop_
_entity_poly.entity_id
_entity_poly.type
_entity_poly.pdbx_seq_one_letter_code
_entity_poly.pdbx_strand_id
1 'polypeptide(L)'
;MAPPTKSKETKKDAKTNRRKTAAKGNQTAASEGQTPADFLEQMAKMAKNRSQIYELMKPQAAYSGDVFVKKVKEKENTKESVTFPVPFNIRLAVPFSERRRVKVGNDEEYFSAQYCKLEATEYMIAQAPTKENHRVFWKAIQQDQTKILVCLTSEDQMTSSDDPTKCFKYFPTEEGQTMEIEQAKGKITVACKSKTAGSFEQVKYCLEYSDSEEKIDAAFESENPSASVSKVHPLTIFHMTTWTGTRPESGHPLDPAVNIAAFFQEVNKAEVDVLRKTMENFVAPVIIQSMDGIGRGAIAWVILMLLKDVEKRECFDLPDLIKKLQKMRPGCLSNYYQFAFCFAVALHIGKSMGWCEKDCTNALTDLTAKFPDRKLNEVGNLA
;
A
#
# COMPACT_ATOMS: atom_id res chain seq x y z
N MET A 1 42.13 -2.20 -77.64
CA MET A 1 43.44 -2.89 -77.71
C MET A 1 43.84 -3.29 -76.30
N ALA A 2 43.92 -4.59 -76.02
CA ALA A 2 44.63 -5.13 -74.86
C ALA A 2 46.15 -5.14 -75.19
N PRO A 3 47.07 -5.19 -74.20
CA PRO A 3 47.36 -6.46 -73.51
C PRO A 3 47.75 -6.34 -72.01
N PRO A 4 47.89 -7.48 -71.31
CA PRO A 4 48.28 -7.59 -69.91
C PRO A 4 49.75 -8.02 -69.73
N THR A 5 50.39 -7.68 -68.60
CA THR A 5 51.60 -8.39 -68.13
C THR A 5 51.69 -8.38 -66.60
N LYS A 6 51.88 -9.59 -66.03
CA LYS A 6 52.21 -9.88 -64.64
C LYS A 6 53.71 -9.67 -64.37
N SER A 7 54.06 -9.19 -63.18
CA SER A 7 55.31 -9.59 -62.51
C SER A 7 55.20 -9.48 -60.98
N LYS A 8 55.63 -10.56 -60.31
CA LYS A 8 55.94 -10.74 -58.88
C LYS A 8 57.01 -9.70 -58.44
N GLU A 9 57.35 -9.40 -57.19
CA GLU A 9 57.27 -10.03 -55.87
C GLU A 9 57.80 -8.97 -54.86
N THR A 10 57.25 -8.86 -53.65
CA THR A 10 57.98 -8.92 -52.35
C THR A 10 57.13 -8.32 -51.21
N LYS A 11 56.89 -9.16 -50.20
CA LYS A 11 56.29 -8.84 -48.91
C LYS A 11 57.22 -7.95 -48.07
N LYS A 12 56.65 -7.02 -47.31
CA LYS A 12 56.73 -7.03 -45.83
C LYS A 12 55.75 -6.04 -45.21
N ASP A 13 55.21 -6.49 -44.08
CA ASP A 13 54.00 -6.05 -43.41
C ASP A 13 54.06 -4.64 -42.81
N ALA A 14 52.96 -3.88 -42.96
CA ALA A 14 52.66 -2.72 -42.14
C ALA A 14 51.16 -2.71 -41.80
N LYS A 15 50.86 -2.92 -40.51
CA LYS A 15 49.52 -2.84 -39.91
C LYS A 15 48.97 -1.41 -40.08
N THR A 16 47.90 -1.26 -40.86
CA THR A 16 47.16 0.01 -40.99
C THR A 16 45.92 0.02 -40.11
N ASN A 17 45.98 0.84 -39.07
CA ASN A 17 44.82 1.49 -38.45
C ASN A 17 44.32 2.63 -39.37
N ARG A 18 43.06 2.61 -39.82
CA ARG A 18 42.29 3.84 -40.05
C ARG A 18 40.78 3.60 -40.28
N ARG A 19 40.00 4.22 -39.38
CA ARG A 19 38.66 4.82 -39.54
C ARG A 19 37.95 4.63 -40.89
N LYS A 20 36.70 4.18 -40.83
CA LYS A 20 35.61 4.70 -41.68
C LYS A 20 34.33 4.92 -40.86
N THR A 21 33.76 6.08 -41.14
CA THR A 21 32.56 6.72 -40.62
C THR A 21 31.26 6.07 -41.09
N ALA A 22 30.27 6.21 -40.21
CA ALA A 22 28.81 6.03 -40.30
C ALA A 22 28.14 5.86 -41.68
N ALA A 23 27.24 4.87 -41.75
CA ALA A 23 25.99 4.94 -42.50
C ALA A 23 24.87 4.31 -41.65
N LYS A 24 23.73 5.01 -41.59
CA LYS A 24 22.52 4.68 -40.82
C LYS A 24 21.84 3.40 -41.31
N GLY A 25 21.33 2.62 -40.36
CA GLY A 25 20.28 1.63 -40.56
C GLY A 25 19.45 1.53 -39.28
N ASN A 26 18.22 2.04 -39.32
CA ASN A 26 17.22 1.93 -38.25
C ASN A 26 16.80 0.46 -38.10
N GLN A 27 17.01 -0.13 -36.93
CA GLN A 27 16.12 -1.15 -36.37
C GLN A 27 15.94 -0.90 -34.88
N THR A 28 14.68 -0.86 -34.48
CA THR A 28 14.13 -0.72 -33.14
C THR A 28 14.72 -1.76 -32.19
N ALA A 29 15.55 -1.32 -31.24
CA ALA A 29 15.97 -2.12 -30.10
C ALA A 29 14.99 -1.87 -28.94
N ALA A 30 14.38 -2.95 -28.45
CA ALA A 30 13.71 -2.99 -27.15
C ALA A 30 14.64 -2.40 -26.08
N SER A 31 14.09 -1.64 -25.14
CA SER A 31 14.84 -1.14 -24.00
C SER A 31 15.33 -2.32 -23.17
N GLU A 32 16.59 -2.69 -23.35
CA GLU A 32 17.29 -3.63 -22.48
C GLU A 32 17.24 -3.08 -21.05
N GLY A 33 16.40 -3.71 -20.22
CA GLY A 33 16.31 -3.44 -18.80
C GLY A 33 17.65 -3.76 -18.13
N GLN A 34 17.98 -2.99 -17.10
CA GLN A 34 19.20 -3.18 -16.31
C GLN A 34 19.25 -4.60 -15.73
N THR A 35 20.44 -5.20 -15.75
CA THR A 35 20.61 -6.59 -15.35
C THR A 35 20.58 -6.76 -13.83
N PRO A 36 20.30 -7.96 -13.29
CA PRO A 36 20.25 -8.21 -11.84
C PRO A 36 21.53 -7.85 -11.05
N ALA A 37 22.68 -7.85 -11.73
CA ALA A 37 23.94 -7.39 -11.16
C ALA A 37 23.94 -5.85 -10.95
N ASP A 38 23.29 -5.10 -11.83
CA ASP A 38 23.16 -3.65 -11.74
C ASP A 38 22.25 -3.23 -10.59
N PHE A 39 21.17 -3.98 -10.31
CA PHE A 39 20.30 -3.74 -9.13
C PHE A 39 21.03 -3.99 -7.80
N LEU A 40 21.84 -5.04 -7.73
CA LEU A 40 22.68 -5.33 -6.56
C LEU A 40 23.78 -4.29 -6.39
N GLU A 41 24.38 -3.82 -7.49
CA GLU A 41 25.37 -2.74 -7.46
C GLU A 41 24.70 -1.40 -7.11
N GLN A 42 23.46 -1.18 -7.50
CA GLN A 42 22.65 -0.02 -7.12
C GLN A 42 22.27 -0.07 -5.64
N MET A 43 21.88 -1.23 -5.10
CA MET A 43 21.64 -1.44 -3.65
C MET A 43 22.93 -1.27 -2.83
N ALA A 44 24.06 -1.74 -3.34
CA ALA A 44 25.37 -1.57 -2.71
C ALA A 44 25.88 -0.11 -2.79
N LYS A 45 25.62 0.61 -3.89
CA LYS A 45 25.90 2.05 -4.05
C LYS A 45 24.95 2.90 -3.19
N MET A 46 23.67 2.54 -3.10
CA MET A 46 22.68 3.16 -2.21
C MET A 46 23.01 2.95 -0.73
N ALA A 47 23.57 1.79 -0.38
CA ALA A 47 24.10 1.52 0.96
C ALA A 47 25.37 2.31 1.29
N LYS A 48 26.07 2.89 0.30
CA LYS A 48 27.23 3.78 0.49
C LYS A 48 26.84 5.26 0.51
N ASN A 49 25.79 5.66 -0.22
CA ASN A 49 25.29 7.05 -0.29
C ASN A 49 24.13 7.32 0.69
N ARG A 50 24.21 6.76 1.90
CA ARG A 50 23.16 6.82 2.93
C ARG A 50 22.72 8.26 3.25
N SER A 51 23.67 9.20 3.32
CA SER A 51 23.41 10.63 3.60
C SER A 51 22.53 11.32 2.57
N GLN A 52 22.63 10.97 1.28
CA GLN A 52 21.76 11.51 0.22
C GLN A 52 20.35 10.95 0.28
N ILE A 53 20.17 9.71 0.76
CA ILE A 53 18.85 9.12 1.01
C ILE A 53 18.16 9.87 2.17
N TYR A 54 18.91 10.21 3.22
CA TYR A 54 18.42 11.02 4.34
C TYR A 54 18.06 12.46 3.94
N GLU A 55 18.86 13.12 3.08
CA GLU A 55 18.52 14.43 2.51
C GLU A 55 17.27 14.38 1.63
N LEU A 56 17.04 13.30 0.90
CA LEU A 56 15.82 13.08 0.10
C LEU A 56 14.55 12.84 0.95
N MET A 57 14.69 12.50 2.24
CA MET A 57 13.60 12.16 3.16
C MET A 57 13.15 13.32 4.06
N LYS A 58 13.79 14.50 4.00
CA LYS A 58 13.36 15.70 4.76
C LYS A 58 12.00 16.22 4.26
N PRO A 59 10.92 16.15 5.05
CA PRO A 59 9.68 16.86 4.77
C PRO A 59 9.78 18.28 5.35
N GLN A 60 9.37 19.31 4.62
CA GLN A 60 9.34 20.72 5.07
C GLN A 60 8.30 21.04 6.16
N ALA A 61 7.80 20.06 6.93
CA ALA A 61 6.72 20.32 7.86
C ALA A 61 6.63 19.29 9.00
N ALA A 62 7.63 19.23 9.87
CA ALA A 62 7.44 19.00 11.31
C ALA A 62 8.74 19.31 12.08
N TYR A 63 8.63 19.42 13.39
CA TYR A 63 9.47 20.19 14.31
C TYR A 63 10.99 19.94 14.25
N SER A 64 11.80 20.99 14.19
CA SER A 64 13.27 20.89 14.19
C SER A 64 13.80 20.06 15.38
N GLY A 65 14.66 19.08 15.08
CA GLY A 65 15.36 18.22 16.02
C GLY A 65 16.15 18.97 17.11
N ASP A 66 16.41 20.26 16.92
CA ASP A 66 17.09 21.10 17.91
C ASP A 66 16.26 21.28 19.21
N VAL A 67 14.93 21.32 19.10
CA VAL A 67 14.02 21.44 20.26
C VAL A 67 13.94 20.11 21.04
N PHE A 68 14.08 18.98 20.34
CA PHE A 68 14.13 17.64 20.92
C PHE A 68 15.41 17.43 21.73
N VAL A 69 16.56 17.78 21.17
CA VAL A 69 17.87 17.65 21.83
C VAL A 69 17.96 18.49 23.09
N LYS A 70 17.33 19.68 23.10
CA LYS A 70 17.31 20.57 24.26
C LYS A 70 16.54 19.95 25.45
N LYS A 71 15.39 19.33 25.20
CA LYS A 71 14.56 18.68 26.25
C LYS A 71 15.15 17.38 26.79
N VAL A 72 15.89 16.63 25.96
CA VAL A 72 16.62 15.43 26.40
C VAL A 72 17.76 15.82 27.33
N LYS A 73 18.54 16.86 26.96
CA LYS A 73 19.65 17.36 27.78
C LYS A 73 19.22 17.98 29.12
N GLU A 74 18.06 18.62 29.17
CA GLU A 74 17.52 19.18 30.42
C GLU A 74 17.16 18.11 31.46
N LYS A 75 16.86 16.87 31.04
CA LYS A 75 16.38 15.78 31.92
C LYS A 75 17.35 14.61 32.10
N GLU A 76 18.46 14.58 31.37
CA GLU A 76 19.61 13.70 31.71
C GLU A 76 20.22 14.06 33.09
N ASN A 77 20.05 15.30 33.55
CA ASN A 77 20.54 15.75 34.85
C ASN A 77 19.74 15.22 36.06
N THR A 78 18.56 14.62 35.88
CA THR A 78 17.68 14.19 37.00
C THR A 78 17.64 12.68 37.26
N LYS A 79 18.33 11.84 36.46
CA LYS A 79 18.42 10.37 36.64
C LYS A 79 17.07 9.63 36.80
N GLU A 80 15.98 10.14 36.25
CA GLU A 80 14.70 9.40 36.17
C GLU A 80 14.65 8.52 34.90
N SER A 81 13.97 7.37 34.98
CA SER A 81 13.79 6.47 33.83
C SER A 81 12.92 7.13 32.76
N VAL A 82 13.41 7.16 31.53
CA VAL A 82 12.70 7.81 30.43
C VAL A 82 11.70 6.84 29.79
N THR A 83 10.45 6.93 30.20
CA THR A 83 9.32 6.36 29.45
C THR A 83 8.91 7.37 28.38
N PHE A 84 9.32 7.15 27.14
CA PHE A 84 8.79 7.95 26.03
C PHE A 84 7.41 7.39 25.66
N PRO A 85 6.36 8.24 25.60
CA PRO A 85 5.06 7.78 25.14
C PRO A 85 5.22 7.31 23.70
N VAL A 86 5.02 6.01 23.48
CA VAL A 86 4.75 5.43 22.17
C VAL A 86 3.66 6.31 21.54
N PRO A 87 3.80 6.75 20.28
CA PRO A 87 2.69 7.42 19.62
C PRO A 87 1.51 6.46 19.71
N PHE A 88 0.49 6.85 20.49
CA PHE A 88 -0.82 6.23 20.36
C PHE A 88 -1.19 6.29 18.87
N ASN A 89 -2.04 5.38 18.40
CA ASN A 89 -2.66 5.48 17.08
C ASN A 89 -3.56 6.73 17.04
N ILE A 90 -2.96 7.91 17.09
CA ILE A 90 -3.60 9.21 17.07
C ILE A 90 -3.99 9.44 15.62
N ARG A 91 -5.23 9.85 15.43
CA ARG A 91 -5.72 10.36 14.15
C ARG A 91 -4.87 11.57 13.76
N LEU A 92 -3.90 11.39 12.86
CA LEU A 92 -3.06 12.48 12.38
C LEU A 92 -3.75 13.22 11.23
N ALA A 93 -3.67 14.55 11.26
CA ALA A 93 -4.13 15.39 10.16
C ALA A 93 -3.16 15.24 8.98
N VAL A 94 -3.62 14.60 7.90
CA VAL A 94 -2.80 14.38 6.71
C VAL A 94 -2.99 15.57 5.75
N PRO A 95 -1.93 16.22 5.26
CA PRO A 95 -2.07 17.27 4.26
C PRO A 95 -2.55 16.67 2.94
N PHE A 96 -3.73 17.08 2.49
CA PHE A 96 -4.37 16.54 1.29
C PHE A 96 -4.20 17.48 0.09
N SER A 97 -3.73 16.94 -1.03
CA SER A 97 -3.89 17.58 -2.35
C SER A 97 -5.35 17.48 -2.79
N GLU A 98 -6.01 18.61 -3.03
CA GLU A 98 -7.46 18.68 -3.35
C GLU A 98 -7.90 17.74 -4.46
N ARG A 99 -7.06 17.55 -5.50
CA ARG A 99 -7.37 16.67 -6.64
C ARG A 99 -7.44 15.19 -6.30
N ARG A 100 -6.88 14.77 -5.17
CA ARG A 100 -6.82 13.36 -4.73
C ARG A 100 -7.77 13.05 -3.58
N ARG A 101 -8.49 14.06 -3.08
CA ARG A 101 -9.45 13.90 -1.98
C ARG A 101 -10.64 13.10 -2.45
N VAL A 102 -11.15 12.24 -1.57
CA VAL A 102 -12.42 11.56 -1.77
C VAL A 102 -13.53 12.57 -1.50
N LYS A 103 -14.27 12.93 -2.55
CA LYS A 103 -15.50 13.73 -2.46
C LYS A 103 -16.67 12.77 -2.51
N VAL A 104 -17.62 12.97 -1.61
CA VAL A 104 -18.76 12.06 -1.46
C VAL A 104 -20.05 12.81 -1.72
N GLY A 105 -20.79 12.37 -2.73
CA GLY A 105 -22.07 12.94 -3.11
C GLY A 105 -21.99 14.36 -3.71
N ASN A 106 -23.16 14.93 -4.00
CA ASN A 106 -23.29 16.23 -4.67
C ASN A 106 -23.01 17.43 -3.76
N ASP A 107 -23.13 17.25 -2.45
CA ASP A 107 -22.90 18.30 -1.44
C ASP A 107 -21.41 18.44 -1.07
N GLU A 108 -20.52 17.72 -1.77
CA GLU A 108 -19.06 17.65 -1.55
C GLU A 108 -18.65 17.36 -0.09
N GLU A 109 -19.36 16.44 0.58
CA GLU A 109 -18.96 16.00 1.92
C GLU A 109 -17.55 15.36 1.86
N TYR A 110 -16.66 15.86 2.71
CA TYR A 110 -15.29 15.37 2.77
C TYR A 110 -15.19 14.19 3.74
N PHE A 111 -14.55 13.11 3.29
CA PHE A 111 -14.12 12.03 4.15
C PHE A 111 -12.59 11.94 4.16
N SER A 112 -12.00 11.58 5.31
CA SER A 112 -10.56 11.44 5.51
C SER A 112 -9.97 10.25 4.74
N ALA A 113 -9.96 10.36 3.41
CA ALA A 113 -9.45 9.37 2.48
C ALA A 113 -8.82 10.04 1.25
N GLN A 114 -7.99 9.28 0.55
CA GLN A 114 -7.28 9.75 -0.61
C GLN A 114 -7.08 8.64 -1.64
N TYR A 115 -7.33 8.96 -2.91
CA TYR A 115 -6.95 8.09 -4.02
C TYR A 115 -5.43 8.15 -4.24
N CYS A 116 -4.81 6.99 -4.16
CA CYS A 116 -3.39 6.78 -4.40
C CYS A 116 -3.25 5.88 -5.63
N LYS A 117 -3.10 6.53 -6.79
CA LYS A 117 -2.99 5.90 -8.09
C LYS A 117 -1.55 5.88 -8.57
N LEU A 118 -1.08 4.70 -8.97
CA LEU A 118 0.18 4.54 -9.68
C LEU A 118 -0.08 3.75 -10.96
N GLU A 119 0.32 4.33 -12.09
CA GLU A 119 0.04 3.77 -13.42
C GLU A 119 -1.47 3.52 -13.65
N ALA A 120 -1.86 2.28 -13.91
CA ALA A 120 -3.25 1.87 -14.12
C ALA A 120 -3.95 1.38 -12.83
N THR A 121 -3.23 1.27 -11.71
CA THR A 121 -3.75 0.73 -10.46
C THR A 121 -4.09 1.85 -9.48
N GLU A 122 -5.31 1.82 -8.95
CA GLU A 122 -5.83 2.83 -8.03
C GLU A 122 -6.38 2.19 -6.76
N TYR A 123 -5.95 2.75 -5.62
CA TYR A 123 -6.39 2.34 -4.29
C TYR A 123 -6.87 3.57 -3.52
N MET A 124 -7.90 3.41 -2.70
CA MET A 124 -8.36 4.46 -1.79
C MET A 124 -7.82 4.19 -0.39
N ILE A 125 -6.91 5.03 0.11
CA ILE A 125 -6.41 4.93 1.48
C ILE A 125 -7.29 5.79 2.39
N ALA A 126 -8.00 5.13 3.30
CA ALA A 126 -8.98 5.70 4.20
C ALA A 126 -8.54 5.63 5.66
N GLN A 127 -8.88 6.68 6.40
CA GLN A 127 -8.83 6.68 7.85
C GLN A 127 -10.02 5.89 8.44
N ALA A 128 -9.84 5.32 9.62
CA ALA A 128 -10.91 4.64 10.34
C ALA A 128 -12.13 5.55 10.51
N PRO A 129 -13.35 5.09 10.19
CA PRO A 129 -14.55 5.88 10.44
C PRO A 129 -14.79 6.10 11.94
N THR A 130 -15.27 7.29 12.32
CA THR A 130 -15.88 7.56 13.63
C THR A 130 -17.38 7.33 13.55
N LYS A 131 -18.05 7.34 14.71
CA LYS A 131 -19.51 7.29 14.77
C LYS A 131 -20.16 8.46 14.04
N GLU A 132 -19.54 9.64 13.97
CA GLU A 132 -20.09 10.80 13.26
C GLU A 132 -20.00 10.68 11.73
N ASN A 133 -18.93 10.08 11.21
CA ASN A 133 -18.60 10.10 9.77
C ASN A 133 -18.73 8.75 9.05
N HIS A 134 -19.04 7.66 9.75
CA HIS A 134 -19.19 6.33 9.12
C HIS A 134 -20.23 6.29 8.00
N ARG A 135 -21.31 7.09 8.10
CA ARG A 135 -22.29 7.25 7.02
C ARG A 135 -21.67 7.77 5.72
N VAL A 136 -20.74 8.73 5.81
CA VAL A 136 -20.00 9.28 4.67
C VAL A 136 -19.04 8.24 4.10
N PHE A 137 -18.42 7.41 4.95
CA PHE A 137 -17.60 6.29 4.50
C PHE A 137 -18.41 5.27 3.68
N TRP A 138 -19.63 4.94 4.10
CA TRP A 138 -20.51 4.04 3.34
C TRP A 138 -21.00 4.63 2.02
N LYS A 139 -21.29 5.93 1.98
CA LYS A 139 -21.55 6.62 0.72
C LYS A 139 -20.34 6.51 -0.23
N ALA A 140 -19.10 6.61 0.28
CA ALA A 140 -17.90 6.43 -0.54
C ALA A 140 -17.78 4.99 -1.08
N ILE A 141 -18.05 3.97 -0.24
CA ILE A 141 -18.10 2.56 -0.66
C ILE A 141 -19.11 2.35 -1.80
N GLN A 142 -20.29 2.95 -1.69
CA GLN A 142 -21.37 2.86 -2.67
C GLN A 142 -21.02 3.61 -3.96
N GLN A 143 -20.54 4.85 -3.86
CA GLN A 143 -20.16 5.70 -4.99
C GLN A 143 -19.14 5.00 -5.90
N ASP A 144 -18.12 4.39 -5.31
CA ASP A 144 -17.06 3.70 -6.04
C ASP A 144 -17.42 2.24 -6.36
N GLN A 145 -18.62 1.78 -5.98
CA GLN A 145 -19.10 0.41 -6.10
C GLN A 145 -18.06 -0.63 -5.62
N THR A 146 -17.40 -0.29 -4.51
CA THR A 146 -16.24 -1.04 -4.00
C THR A 146 -16.62 -2.50 -3.77
N LYS A 147 -15.79 -3.41 -4.29
CA LYS A 147 -15.97 -4.86 -4.12
C LYS A 147 -15.08 -5.45 -3.02
N ILE A 148 -13.97 -4.78 -2.71
CA ILE A 148 -12.99 -5.24 -1.71
C ILE A 148 -12.64 -4.09 -0.77
N LEU A 149 -12.76 -4.35 0.53
CA LEU A 149 -12.34 -3.47 1.61
C LEU A 149 -11.32 -4.20 2.48
N VAL A 150 -10.16 -3.58 2.70
CA VAL A 150 -9.12 -4.06 3.60
C VAL A 150 -9.22 -3.28 4.91
N CYS A 151 -9.68 -3.93 5.97
CA CYS A 151 -9.75 -3.38 7.33
C CYS A 151 -8.49 -3.76 8.11
N LEU A 152 -7.67 -2.77 8.46
CA LEU A 152 -6.41 -2.93 9.19
C LEU A 152 -6.50 -2.34 10.60
N THR A 153 -7.69 -2.06 11.09
CA THR A 153 -7.91 -1.69 12.48
C THR A 153 -8.00 -2.94 13.33
N SER A 154 -7.20 -3.04 14.39
CA SER A 154 -7.25 -4.18 15.30
C SER A 154 -8.49 -4.14 16.19
N GLU A 155 -8.86 -5.28 16.79
CA GLU A 155 -10.12 -5.39 17.54
C GLU A 155 -10.20 -4.43 18.74
N ASP A 156 -9.07 -4.21 19.43
CA ASP A 156 -8.92 -3.26 20.54
C ASP A 156 -9.15 -1.79 20.15
N GLN A 157 -8.94 -1.48 18.87
CA GLN A 157 -9.11 -0.16 18.28
C GLN A 157 -10.52 0.06 17.73
N MET A 158 -11.40 -0.96 17.76
CA MET A 158 -12.79 -0.85 17.33
C MET A 158 -13.75 -0.67 18.51
N THR A 159 -14.83 0.07 18.30
CA THR A 159 -15.87 0.29 19.31
C THR A 159 -17.25 0.49 18.70
N SER A 160 -18.30 0.15 19.46
CA SER A 160 -19.69 0.54 19.16
C SER A 160 -20.12 1.80 19.91
N SER A 161 -19.31 2.28 20.85
CA SER A 161 -19.57 3.51 21.60
C SER A 161 -19.20 4.75 20.79
N ASP A 162 -19.62 5.90 21.30
CA ASP A 162 -19.18 7.19 20.78
C ASP A 162 -17.78 7.53 21.31
N ASP A 163 -16.74 7.03 20.64
CA ASP A 163 -15.35 7.35 20.95
C ASP A 163 -14.64 7.78 19.66
N PRO A 164 -14.31 9.08 19.51
CA PRO A 164 -13.66 9.59 18.31
C PRO A 164 -12.21 9.10 18.16
N THR A 165 -11.60 8.55 19.21
CA THR A 165 -10.23 8.00 19.16
C THR A 165 -10.17 6.59 18.59
N LYS A 166 -11.32 5.91 18.51
CA LYS A 166 -11.45 4.55 18.00
C LYS A 166 -12.13 4.51 16.63
N CYS A 167 -12.05 3.35 16.01
CA CYS A 167 -12.83 3.03 14.82
C CYS A 167 -14.24 2.60 15.25
N PHE A 168 -15.26 3.23 14.70
CA PHE A 168 -16.63 2.77 14.90
C PHE A 168 -16.83 1.40 14.24
N LYS A 169 -17.62 0.51 14.82
CA LYS A 169 -18.04 -0.76 14.20
C LYS A 169 -19.10 -0.45 13.14
N TYR A 170 -18.63 -0.10 11.94
CA TYR A 170 -19.47 0.39 10.83
C TYR A 170 -20.04 -0.71 9.93
N PHE A 171 -19.75 -1.99 10.19
CA PHE A 171 -20.28 -3.11 9.41
C PHE A 171 -20.66 -4.28 10.33
N PRO A 172 -21.61 -5.14 9.93
CA PRO A 172 -21.98 -6.33 10.70
C PRO A 172 -20.84 -7.36 10.71
N THR A 173 -20.51 -7.89 11.89
CA THR A 173 -19.38 -8.81 12.09
C THR A 173 -19.82 -10.25 12.39
N GLU A 174 -21.11 -10.51 12.51
CA GLU A 174 -21.66 -11.85 12.73
C GLU A 174 -22.49 -12.32 11.54
N GLU A 175 -22.46 -13.61 11.25
CA GLU A 175 -23.22 -14.20 10.14
C GLU A 175 -24.74 -14.04 10.35
N GLY A 176 -25.45 -13.57 9.32
CA GLY A 176 -26.87 -13.25 9.39
C GLY A 176 -27.18 -11.89 10.04
N GLN A 177 -26.19 -11.22 10.64
CA GLN A 177 -26.38 -9.89 11.21
C GLN A 177 -26.62 -8.86 10.11
N THR A 178 -27.59 -7.98 10.36
CA THR A 178 -27.89 -6.83 9.50
C THR A 178 -27.65 -5.54 10.28
N MET A 179 -27.18 -4.50 9.58
CA MET A 179 -26.96 -3.16 10.09
C MET A 179 -27.63 -2.16 9.16
N GLU A 180 -28.40 -1.23 9.71
CA GLU A 180 -28.98 -0.12 8.95
C GLU A 180 -28.16 1.14 9.19
N ILE A 181 -27.87 1.86 8.12
CA ILE A 181 -27.03 3.05 8.13
C ILE A 181 -27.86 4.18 7.55
N GLU A 182 -28.32 5.06 8.44
CA GLU A 182 -29.12 6.22 8.05
C GLU A 182 -28.28 7.20 7.25
N GLN A 183 -28.79 7.58 6.08
CA GLN A 183 -28.20 8.59 5.21
C GLN A 183 -29.04 9.87 5.26
N ALA A 184 -28.51 10.97 4.71
CA ALA A 184 -29.27 12.21 4.57
C ALA A 184 -30.51 12.04 3.66
N LYS A 185 -30.43 11.08 2.72
CA LYS A 185 -31.49 10.65 1.80
C LYS A 185 -31.48 9.12 1.80
N GLY A 186 -32.52 8.50 2.34
CA GLY A 186 -32.64 7.05 2.44
C GLY A 186 -31.80 6.36 3.53
N LYS A 187 -31.66 5.04 3.39
CA LYS A 187 -30.87 4.17 4.25
C LYS A 187 -30.12 3.12 3.45
N ILE A 188 -28.91 2.81 3.89
CA ILE A 188 -28.12 1.67 3.39
C ILE A 188 -28.31 0.52 4.36
N THR A 189 -28.80 -0.61 3.87
CA THR A 189 -28.93 -1.85 4.64
C THR A 189 -27.76 -2.76 4.29
N VAL A 190 -26.97 -3.16 5.28
CA VAL A 190 -25.80 -4.01 5.12
C VAL A 190 -26.04 -5.32 5.85
N ALA A 191 -25.95 -6.45 5.15
CA ALA A 191 -26.12 -7.79 5.72
C ALA A 191 -24.83 -8.60 5.58
N CYS A 192 -24.40 -9.24 6.67
CA CYS A 192 -23.30 -10.19 6.66
C CYS A 192 -23.82 -11.57 6.24
N LYS A 193 -23.40 -12.03 5.07
CA LYS A 193 -23.80 -13.35 4.53
C LYS A 193 -22.93 -14.47 5.03
N SER A 194 -21.64 -14.22 5.23
CA SER A 194 -20.74 -15.20 5.82
C SER A 194 -19.56 -14.54 6.50
N LYS A 195 -19.06 -15.23 7.54
CA LYS A 195 -17.85 -14.91 8.27
C LYS A 195 -16.94 -16.13 8.20
N THR A 196 -15.78 -15.97 7.60
CA THR A 196 -14.80 -17.05 7.48
C THR A 196 -13.52 -16.64 8.18
N ALA A 197 -13.11 -17.40 9.19
CA ALA A 197 -11.77 -17.29 9.75
C ALA A 197 -10.76 -17.76 8.69
N GLY A 198 -9.86 -16.88 8.28
CA GLY A 198 -8.78 -17.22 7.36
C GLY A 198 -7.53 -17.69 8.10
N SER A 199 -6.46 -17.94 7.34
CA SER A 199 -5.14 -18.24 7.91
C SER A 199 -4.59 -17.04 8.69
N PHE A 200 -3.78 -17.30 9.72
CA PHE A 200 -3.05 -16.26 10.47
C PHE A 200 -3.94 -15.16 11.10
N GLU A 201 -5.06 -15.56 11.70
CA GLU A 201 -5.97 -14.70 12.49
C GLU A 201 -6.67 -13.58 11.69
N GLN A 202 -6.62 -13.63 10.36
CA GLN A 202 -7.46 -12.78 9.53
C GLN A 202 -8.91 -13.27 9.55
N VAL A 203 -9.85 -12.34 9.37
CA VAL A 203 -11.27 -12.66 9.20
C VAL A 203 -11.74 -12.10 7.87
N LYS A 204 -12.43 -12.93 7.09
CA LYS A 204 -13.09 -12.53 5.84
C LYS A 204 -14.58 -12.43 6.07
N TYR A 205 -15.16 -11.29 5.71
CA TYR A 205 -16.60 -11.07 5.73
C TYR A 205 -17.11 -10.91 4.30
N CYS A 206 -18.14 -11.67 3.94
CA CYS A 206 -18.89 -11.47 2.70
C CYS A 206 -20.17 -10.71 3.05
N LEU A 207 -20.23 -9.45 2.65
CA LEU A 207 -21.36 -8.58 2.89
C LEU A 207 -22.14 -8.35 1.60
N GLU A 208 -23.43 -8.09 1.76
CA GLU A 208 -24.29 -7.54 0.73
C GLU A 208 -24.92 -6.27 1.26
N TYR A 209 -24.91 -5.21 0.46
CA TYR A 209 -25.58 -3.97 0.82
C TYR A 209 -26.57 -3.54 -0.27
N SER A 210 -27.65 -2.89 0.16
CA SER A 210 -28.63 -2.28 -0.74
C SER A 210 -29.01 -0.89 -0.24
N ASP A 211 -29.32 0.00 -1.18
CA ASP A 211 -29.83 1.32 -0.89
C ASP A 211 -31.33 1.37 -1.15
N SER A 212 -32.07 1.92 -0.18
CA SER A 212 -33.50 2.20 -0.31
C SER A 212 -33.86 3.12 -1.48
N GLU A 213 -32.93 3.98 -1.92
CA GLU A 213 -33.15 4.91 -3.03
C GLU A 213 -32.78 4.30 -4.39
N GLU A 214 -31.90 3.30 -4.42
CA GLU A 214 -31.44 2.64 -5.65
C GLU A 214 -32.46 1.58 -6.10
N LYS A 215 -33.49 2.04 -6.81
CA LYS A 215 -34.53 1.18 -7.39
C LYS A 215 -34.09 0.65 -8.75
N ILE A 216 -34.30 -0.65 -8.98
CA ILE A 216 -34.29 -1.21 -10.33
C ILE A 216 -35.65 -0.90 -10.96
N ASP A 217 -35.66 -0.20 -12.08
CA ASP A 217 -36.86 -0.08 -12.92
C ASP A 217 -37.11 -1.44 -13.57
N ALA A 218 -37.85 -2.32 -12.88
CA ALA A 218 -38.23 -3.65 -13.35
C ALA A 218 -39.30 -3.60 -14.48
N ALA A 219 -39.25 -2.59 -15.34
CA ALA A 219 -40.22 -2.33 -16.40
C ALA A 219 -39.91 -3.07 -17.72
N PHE A 220 -38.78 -3.78 -17.84
CA PHE A 220 -38.39 -4.39 -19.11
C PHE A 220 -38.69 -5.90 -19.26
N GLU A 221 -39.04 -6.64 -18.20
CA GLU A 221 -39.29 -8.10 -18.33
C GLU A 221 -40.42 -8.69 -17.47
N SER A 222 -41.25 -7.93 -16.75
CA SER A 222 -42.46 -8.52 -16.14
C SER A 222 -43.62 -7.54 -16.00
N GLU A 223 -44.83 -8.00 -16.30
CA GLU A 223 -46.12 -7.29 -16.22
C GLU A 223 -46.55 -7.01 -14.76
N ASN A 224 -45.69 -6.43 -13.94
CA ASN A 224 -46.03 -5.99 -12.58
C ASN A 224 -45.49 -4.57 -12.29
N PRO A 225 -46.32 -3.51 -12.44
CA PRO A 225 -45.89 -2.11 -12.33
C PRO A 225 -45.48 -1.63 -10.92
N SER A 226 -45.38 -2.51 -9.92
CA SER A 226 -45.16 -2.12 -8.52
C SER A 226 -43.97 -2.80 -7.83
N ALA A 227 -43.25 -3.69 -8.50
CA ALA A 227 -42.10 -4.38 -7.90
C ALA A 227 -40.80 -3.61 -8.14
N SER A 228 -40.56 -2.52 -7.38
CA SER A 228 -39.22 -1.93 -7.30
C SER A 228 -38.36 -2.80 -6.39
N VAL A 229 -37.47 -3.62 -6.95
CA VAL A 229 -36.46 -4.38 -6.20
C VAL A 229 -35.21 -3.50 -6.07
N SER A 230 -34.70 -3.33 -4.84
CA SER A 230 -33.45 -2.58 -4.62
C SER A 230 -32.25 -3.37 -5.14
N LYS A 231 -31.30 -2.68 -5.80
CA LYS A 231 -30.07 -3.31 -6.27
C LYS A 231 -29.21 -3.77 -5.09
N VAL A 232 -28.74 -5.02 -5.12
CA VAL A 232 -27.88 -5.60 -4.09
C VAL A 232 -26.45 -5.63 -4.59
N HIS A 233 -25.52 -5.11 -3.79
CA HIS A 233 -24.11 -5.00 -4.12
C HIS A 233 -23.26 -5.87 -3.20
N PRO A 234 -22.43 -6.78 -3.73
CA PRO A 234 -21.52 -7.58 -2.92
C PRO A 234 -20.30 -6.76 -2.51
N LEU A 235 -19.86 -6.93 -1.26
CA LEU A 235 -18.65 -6.35 -0.70
C LEU A 235 -17.92 -7.41 0.12
N THR A 236 -16.65 -7.66 -0.19
CA THR A 236 -15.78 -8.54 0.60
C THR A 236 -14.89 -7.70 1.50
N ILE A 237 -14.95 -7.91 2.81
CA ILE A 237 -14.04 -7.28 3.77
C ILE A 237 -12.98 -8.28 4.21
N PHE A 238 -11.71 -7.93 4.02
CA PHE A 238 -10.57 -8.62 4.61
C PHE A 238 -10.12 -7.85 5.85
N HIS A 239 -10.23 -8.46 7.01
CA HIS A 239 -9.94 -7.83 8.29
C HIS A 239 -8.75 -8.50 8.97
N MET A 240 -7.66 -7.75 9.13
CA MET A 240 -6.53 -8.16 9.96
C MET A 240 -6.73 -7.63 11.38
N THR A 241 -7.24 -8.49 12.27
CA THR A 241 -7.69 -8.10 13.62
C THR A 241 -6.55 -7.96 14.63
N THR A 242 -5.39 -8.59 14.39
CA THR A 242 -4.29 -8.66 15.37
C THR A 242 -3.12 -7.74 15.04
N TRP A 243 -3.14 -7.06 13.89
CA TRP A 243 -2.07 -6.15 13.52
C TRP A 243 -2.26 -4.75 14.11
N THR A 244 -1.60 -4.48 15.22
CA THR A 244 -1.65 -3.19 15.93
C THR A 244 -0.93 -2.05 15.20
N GLY A 245 0.01 -2.38 14.30
CA GLY A 245 0.88 -1.43 13.60
C GLY A 245 2.01 -0.85 14.45
N THR A 246 2.13 -1.28 15.70
CA THR A 246 3.19 -0.87 16.64
C THR A 246 4.21 -1.98 16.82
N ARG A 247 5.35 -1.65 17.41
CA ARG A 247 6.37 -2.63 17.78
C ARG A 247 5.81 -3.53 18.89
N PRO A 248 5.82 -4.87 18.74
CA PRO A 248 5.42 -5.80 19.79
C PRO A 248 6.24 -5.62 21.07
N GLU A 249 5.61 -5.84 22.23
CA GLU A 249 6.28 -5.78 23.54
C GLU A 249 7.20 -6.97 23.79
N SER A 250 6.90 -8.12 23.17
CA SER A 250 7.65 -9.37 23.27
C SER A 250 7.83 -10.01 21.89
N GLY A 251 8.80 -10.92 21.79
CA GLY A 251 9.17 -11.55 20.52
C GLY A 251 9.99 -10.62 19.61
N HIS A 252 10.35 -11.11 18.42
CA HIS A 252 11.12 -10.30 17.49
C HIS A 252 10.16 -9.38 16.69
N PRO A 253 10.45 -8.06 16.58
CA PRO A 253 9.50 -7.08 16.03
C PRO A 253 9.04 -7.30 14.59
N LEU A 254 9.81 -8.05 13.80
CA LEU A 254 9.49 -8.33 12.40
C LEU A 254 8.79 -9.68 12.21
N ASP A 255 8.66 -10.50 13.25
CA ASP A 255 8.01 -11.82 13.15
C ASP A 255 6.58 -11.77 12.60
N PRO A 256 5.75 -10.75 12.93
CA PRO A 256 4.40 -10.67 12.36
C PRO A 256 4.38 -10.48 10.84
N ALA A 257 5.51 -10.08 10.21
CA ALA A 257 5.54 -9.77 8.79
C ALA A 257 5.18 -10.95 7.88
N VAL A 258 5.44 -12.19 8.31
CA VAL A 258 5.07 -13.39 7.55
C VAL A 258 3.54 -13.56 7.46
N ASN A 259 2.84 -13.30 8.54
CA ASN A 259 1.38 -13.38 8.61
C ASN A 259 0.74 -12.28 7.76
N ILE A 260 1.29 -11.07 7.84
CA ILE A 260 0.83 -9.93 7.04
C ILE A 260 1.09 -10.14 5.55
N ALA A 261 2.21 -10.78 5.18
CA ALA A 261 2.48 -11.17 3.80
C ALA A 261 1.41 -12.14 3.27
N ALA A 262 1.10 -13.20 4.03
CA ALA A 262 0.08 -14.17 3.65
C ALA A 262 -1.32 -13.53 3.52
N PHE A 263 -1.68 -12.63 4.44
CA PHE A 263 -2.93 -11.86 4.37
C PHE A 263 -3.06 -11.09 3.05
N PHE A 264 -2.03 -10.29 2.68
CA PHE A 264 -2.10 -9.50 1.45
C PHE A 264 -2.06 -10.35 0.18
N GLN A 265 -1.45 -11.53 0.22
CA GLN A 265 -1.53 -12.49 -0.90
C GLN A 265 -2.97 -12.96 -1.13
N GLU A 266 -3.73 -13.21 -0.07
CA GLU A 266 -5.15 -13.57 -0.19
C GLU A 266 -6.00 -12.40 -0.69
N VAL A 267 -5.74 -11.18 -0.20
CA VAL A 267 -6.40 -9.96 -0.70
C VAL A 267 -6.15 -9.80 -2.20
N ASN A 268 -4.89 -9.91 -2.63
CA ASN A 268 -4.51 -9.76 -4.03
C ASN A 268 -5.14 -10.86 -4.92
N LYS A 269 -5.21 -12.11 -4.44
CA LYS A 269 -5.92 -13.19 -5.15
C LYS A 269 -7.38 -12.84 -5.39
N ALA A 270 -8.07 -12.31 -4.37
CA ALA A 270 -9.46 -11.88 -4.50
C ALA A 270 -9.60 -10.69 -5.46
N GLU A 271 -8.68 -9.74 -5.42
CA GLU A 271 -8.66 -8.60 -6.35
C GLU A 271 -8.50 -9.07 -7.80
N VAL A 272 -7.57 -9.99 -8.07
CA VAL A 272 -7.39 -10.59 -9.40
C VAL A 272 -8.64 -11.35 -9.86
N ASP A 273 -9.30 -12.07 -8.96
CA ASP A 273 -10.54 -12.78 -9.28
C ASP A 273 -11.69 -11.81 -9.60
N VAL A 274 -11.77 -10.66 -8.92
CA VAL A 274 -12.71 -9.58 -9.26
C VAL A 274 -12.36 -9.02 -10.65
N LEU A 275 -11.11 -8.63 -10.88
CA LEU A 275 -10.65 -8.09 -12.17
C LEU A 275 -10.94 -9.03 -13.35
N ARG A 276 -10.80 -10.36 -13.16
CA ARG A 276 -11.08 -11.35 -14.21
C ARG A 276 -12.57 -11.46 -14.55
N LYS A 277 -13.45 -11.22 -13.56
CA LYS A 277 -14.91 -11.31 -13.73
C LYS A 277 -15.52 -10.00 -14.23
N THR A 278 -14.85 -8.89 -13.99
CA THR A 278 -15.30 -7.57 -14.44
C THR A 278 -15.05 -7.43 -15.95
N MET A 279 -16.13 -7.45 -16.73
CA MET A 279 -16.12 -7.13 -18.18
C MET A 279 -16.32 -5.61 -18.42
N GLU A 280 -16.33 -4.82 -17.35
CA GLU A 280 -16.68 -3.40 -17.38
C GLU A 280 -15.46 -2.52 -17.72
N ASN A 281 -15.71 -1.38 -18.35
CA ASN A 281 -14.69 -0.33 -18.58
C ASN A 281 -14.26 0.37 -17.27
N PHE A 282 -14.81 -0.04 -16.13
CA PHE A 282 -14.57 0.53 -14.82
C PHE A 282 -14.09 -0.55 -13.85
N VAL A 283 -12.96 -0.30 -13.21
CA VAL A 283 -12.41 -1.14 -12.15
C VAL A 283 -12.64 -0.41 -10.85
N ALA A 284 -13.54 -0.92 -10.01
CA ALA A 284 -13.78 -0.37 -8.68
C ALA A 284 -12.49 -0.42 -7.84
N PRO A 285 -12.06 0.69 -7.21
CA PRO A 285 -10.86 0.72 -6.40
C PRO A 285 -11.00 -0.15 -5.14
N VAL A 286 -9.92 -0.78 -4.72
CA VAL A 286 -9.87 -1.43 -3.39
C VAL A 286 -9.70 -0.34 -2.34
N ILE A 287 -10.52 -0.38 -1.29
CA ILE A 287 -10.41 0.54 -0.16
C ILE A 287 -9.48 -0.08 0.88
N ILE A 288 -8.48 0.68 1.33
CA ILE A 288 -7.56 0.32 2.40
C ILE A 288 -7.86 1.21 3.60
N GLN A 289 -8.49 0.66 4.63
CA GLN A 289 -8.86 1.36 5.84
C GLN A 289 -7.91 0.97 6.99
N SER A 290 -7.28 1.97 7.60
CA SER A 290 -6.49 1.79 8.84
C SER A 290 -6.78 2.93 9.82
N MET A 291 -6.29 2.87 11.06
CA MET A 291 -6.59 3.92 12.06
C MET A 291 -6.19 5.34 11.64
N ASP A 292 -5.01 5.52 11.07
CA ASP A 292 -4.45 6.82 10.68
C ASP A 292 -4.42 7.01 9.15
N GLY A 293 -4.46 5.93 8.38
CA GLY A 293 -4.29 5.94 6.93
C GLY A 293 -2.86 6.25 6.48
N ILE A 294 -1.85 6.31 7.34
CA ILE A 294 -0.45 6.65 6.95
C ILE A 294 0.60 5.64 7.43
N GLY A 295 0.27 4.81 8.43
CA GLY A 295 1.10 3.68 8.87
C GLY A 295 0.73 2.40 8.13
N ARG A 296 -0.13 1.58 8.73
CA ARG A 296 -0.59 0.30 8.18
C ARG A 296 -1.19 0.42 6.79
N GLY A 297 -2.03 1.45 6.55
CA GLY A 297 -2.61 1.71 5.24
C GLY A 297 -1.56 2.01 4.16
N ALA A 298 -0.45 2.66 4.52
CA ALA A 298 0.65 2.91 3.61
C ALA A 298 1.43 1.64 3.29
N ILE A 299 1.72 0.81 4.29
CA ILE A 299 2.35 -0.51 4.10
C ILE A 299 1.47 -1.34 3.16
N ALA A 300 0.16 -1.41 3.43
CA ALA A 300 -0.79 -2.14 2.61
C ALA A 300 -0.78 -1.69 1.14
N TRP A 301 -0.79 -0.38 0.89
CA TRP A 301 -0.72 0.15 -0.48
C TRP A 301 0.57 -0.29 -1.19
N VAL A 302 1.72 -0.16 -0.53
CA VAL A 302 3.01 -0.56 -1.08
C VAL A 302 3.04 -2.06 -1.38
N ILE A 303 2.51 -2.88 -0.47
CA ILE A 303 2.48 -4.33 -0.60
C ILE A 303 1.51 -4.81 -1.68
N LEU A 304 0.35 -4.17 -1.84
CA LEU A 304 -0.59 -4.52 -2.90
C LEU A 304 -0.03 -4.14 -4.28
N MET A 305 0.59 -2.97 -4.42
CA MET A 305 1.31 -2.58 -5.64
C MET A 305 2.43 -3.57 -5.97
N LEU A 306 3.25 -3.93 -4.98
CA LEU A 306 4.28 -4.95 -5.09
C LEU A 306 3.74 -6.28 -5.63
N LEU A 307 2.61 -6.75 -5.10
CA LEU A 307 2.01 -8.01 -5.53
C LEU A 307 1.58 -7.97 -6.99
N LYS A 308 1.13 -6.82 -7.51
CA LYS A 308 0.85 -6.65 -8.95
C LYS A 308 2.12 -6.77 -9.79
N ASP A 309 3.23 -6.17 -9.34
CA ASP A 309 4.51 -6.23 -10.06
C ASP A 309 5.07 -7.66 -10.07
N VAL A 310 4.97 -8.36 -8.94
CA VAL A 310 5.35 -9.78 -8.83
C VAL A 310 4.54 -10.66 -9.78
N GLU A 311 3.23 -10.41 -9.92
CA GLU A 311 2.37 -11.13 -10.88
C GLU A 311 2.74 -10.88 -12.34
N LYS A 312 3.09 -9.64 -12.69
CA LYS A 312 3.55 -9.27 -14.03
C LYS A 312 4.99 -9.71 -14.32
N ARG A 313 5.71 -10.20 -13.30
CA ARG A 313 7.15 -10.47 -13.32
C ARG A 313 8.00 -9.24 -13.64
N GLU A 314 7.60 -8.10 -13.12
CA GLU A 314 8.33 -6.84 -13.24
C GLU A 314 9.26 -6.66 -12.02
N CYS A 315 10.38 -5.96 -12.23
CA CYS A 315 11.24 -5.55 -11.12
C CYS A 315 10.59 -4.38 -10.39
N PHE A 316 10.67 -4.37 -9.06
CA PHE A 316 10.14 -3.31 -8.24
C PHE A 316 11.22 -2.75 -7.31
N ASP A 317 11.24 -1.42 -7.17
CA ASP A 317 12.09 -0.71 -6.21
C ASP A 317 11.20 -0.28 -5.04
N LEU A 318 11.28 -1.02 -3.94
CA LEU A 318 10.48 -0.75 -2.74
C LEU A 318 10.72 0.67 -2.17
N PRO A 319 11.98 1.15 -2.01
CA PRO A 319 12.23 2.56 -1.70
C PRO A 319 11.57 3.56 -2.66
N ASP A 320 11.63 3.33 -3.97
CA ASP A 320 11.00 4.22 -4.95
C ASP A 320 9.47 4.21 -4.84
N LEU A 321 8.87 3.04 -4.63
CA LEU A 321 7.44 2.89 -4.41
C LEU A 321 6.96 3.64 -3.16
N ILE A 322 7.74 3.56 -2.07
CA ILE A 322 7.50 4.33 -0.85
C ILE A 322 7.62 5.83 -1.12
N LYS A 323 8.63 6.29 -1.85
CA LYS A 323 8.80 7.71 -2.22
C LYS A 323 7.64 8.21 -3.08
N LYS A 324 7.18 7.40 -4.05
CA LYS A 324 6.00 7.69 -4.87
C LYS A 324 4.76 7.85 -3.99
N LEU A 325 4.55 6.93 -3.04
CA LEU A 325 3.46 7.04 -2.06
C LEU A 325 3.59 8.30 -1.21
N GLN A 326 4.77 8.63 -0.67
CA GLN A 326 4.97 9.82 0.15
C GLN A 326 4.72 11.14 -0.60
N LYS A 327 4.98 11.19 -1.91
CA LYS A 327 4.57 12.31 -2.78
C LYS A 327 3.06 12.39 -2.96
N MET A 328 2.38 11.23 -2.93
CA MET A 328 0.92 11.16 -3.01
C MET A 328 0.25 11.52 -1.70
N ARG A 329 0.71 10.91 -0.61
CA ARG A 329 0.19 11.00 0.73
C ARG A 329 1.35 11.31 1.69
N PRO A 330 1.62 12.60 1.97
CA PRO A 330 2.73 13.00 2.82
C PRO A 330 2.58 12.46 4.24
N GLY A 331 3.70 12.13 4.88
CA GLY A 331 3.72 11.57 6.23
C GLY A 331 3.60 10.03 6.30
N CYS A 332 3.37 9.35 5.17
CA CYS A 332 3.40 7.89 5.11
C CYS A 332 4.76 7.32 5.52
N LEU A 333 4.75 6.26 6.32
CA LEU A 333 5.95 5.51 6.74
C LEU A 333 7.05 6.39 7.36
N SER A 334 6.68 7.38 8.17
CA SER A 334 7.61 8.28 8.86
C SER A 334 8.42 7.61 9.98
N ASN A 335 7.97 6.43 10.44
CA ASN A 335 8.64 5.65 11.49
C ASN A 335 9.55 4.57 10.89
N TYR A 336 10.79 4.50 11.37
CA TYR A 336 11.76 3.46 10.98
C TYR A 336 11.23 2.03 11.16
N TYR A 337 10.49 1.75 12.24
CA TYR A 337 9.87 0.44 12.43
C TYR A 337 8.90 0.11 11.29
N GLN A 338 8.02 1.05 10.92
CA GLN A 338 7.05 0.84 9.84
C GLN A 338 7.75 0.65 8.49
N PHE A 339 8.82 1.40 8.25
CA PHE A 339 9.67 1.23 7.07
C PHE A 339 10.30 -0.17 7.03
N ALA A 340 11.01 -0.58 8.08
CA ALA A 340 11.64 -1.90 8.15
C ALA A 340 10.61 -3.04 8.10
N PHE A 341 9.45 -2.86 8.72
CA PHE A 341 8.34 -3.82 8.66
C PHE A 341 7.80 -3.95 7.24
N CYS A 342 7.65 -2.85 6.50
CA CYS A 342 7.27 -2.89 5.09
C CYS A 342 8.27 -3.71 4.24
N PHE A 343 9.58 -3.56 4.50
CA PHE A 343 10.61 -4.39 3.86
C PHE A 343 10.48 -5.86 4.25
N ALA A 344 10.28 -6.17 5.53
CA ALA A 344 10.11 -7.54 5.99
C ALA A 344 8.92 -8.22 5.28
N VAL A 345 7.77 -7.54 5.20
CA VAL A 345 6.58 -8.06 4.50
C VAL A 345 6.88 -8.29 3.02
N ALA A 346 7.51 -7.33 2.34
CA ALA A 346 7.88 -7.46 0.94
C ALA A 346 8.83 -8.64 0.67
N LEU A 347 9.83 -8.83 1.54
CA LEU A 347 10.77 -9.94 1.45
C LEU A 347 10.09 -11.30 1.71
N HIS A 348 9.15 -11.36 2.64
CA HIS A 348 8.33 -12.56 2.86
C HIS A 348 7.49 -12.91 1.63
N ILE A 349 6.87 -11.92 0.98
CA ILE A 349 6.14 -12.11 -0.28
C ILE A 349 7.08 -12.59 -1.39
N GLY A 350 8.23 -11.95 -1.57
CA GLY A 350 9.20 -12.36 -2.57
C GLY A 350 9.63 -13.81 -2.37
N LYS A 351 9.94 -14.19 -1.13
CA LYS A 351 10.26 -15.58 -0.76
C LYS A 351 9.12 -16.55 -1.07
N SER A 352 7.89 -16.28 -0.62
CA SER A 352 6.77 -17.23 -0.77
C SER A 352 6.26 -17.34 -2.21
N MET A 353 6.46 -16.31 -3.03
CA MET A 353 6.12 -16.32 -4.47
C MET A 353 7.26 -16.87 -5.35
N GLY A 354 8.39 -17.29 -4.77
CA GLY A 354 9.55 -17.80 -5.50
C GLY A 354 10.34 -16.70 -6.26
N TRP A 355 10.15 -15.44 -5.90
CA TRP A 355 10.88 -14.30 -6.45
C TRP A 355 12.23 -14.14 -5.74
N CYS A 356 13.33 -14.50 -6.41
CA CYS A 356 14.70 -14.43 -5.85
C CYS A 356 14.79 -15.02 -4.43
N GLU A 357 14.20 -16.20 -4.22
CA GLU A 357 13.95 -16.79 -2.89
C GLU A 357 15.19 -16.81 -1.98
N LYS A 358 16.36 -17.15 -2.52
CA LYS A 358 17.64 -17.17 -1.77
C LYS A 358 18.04 -15.77 -1.30
N ASP A 359 17.91 -14.79 -2.18
CA ASP A 359 18.26 -13.40 -1.87
C ASP A 359 17.28 -12.78 -0.88
N CYS A 360 15.97 -13.06 -1.04
CA CYS A 360 14.96 -12.66 -0.07
C CYS A 360 15.20 -13.28 1.31
N THR A 361 15.60 -14.56 1.36
CA THR A 361 15.92 -15.26 2.61
C THR A 361 17.16 -14.68 3.29
N ASN A 362 18.21 -14.39 2.52
CA ASN A 362 19.43 -13.76 3.03
C ASN A 362 19.14 -12.35 3.53
N ALA A 363 18.40 -11.54 2.77
CA ALA A 363 18.03 -10.18 3.13
C ALA A 363 17.14 -10.14 4.37
N LEU A 364 16.20 -11.08 4.50
CA LEU A 364 15.34 -11.20 5.68
C LEU A 364 16.18 -11.56 6.92
N THR A 365 17.12 -12.51 6.78
CA THR A 365 18.04 -12.88 7.87
C THR A 365 18.88 -11.69 8.31
N ASP A 366 19.43 -10.93 7.36
CA ASP A 366 20.22 -9.74 7.63
C ASP A 366 19.40 -8.62 8.29
N LEU A 367 18.19 -8.38 7.79
CA LEU A 367 17.26 -7.38 8.32
C LEU A 367 16.88 -7.73 9.77
N THR A 368 16.50 -8.97 10.04
CA THR A 368 16.16 -9.49 11.37
C THR A 368 17.36 -9.41 12.31
N ALA A 369 18.55 -9.85 11.90
CA ALA A 369 19.75 -9.79 12.74
C ALA A 369 20.14 -8.35 13.12
N LYS A 370 20.00 -7.40 12.17
CA LYS A 370 20.38 -5.99 12.38
C LYS A 370 19.28 -5.14 13.00
N PHE A 371 18.06 -5.65 13.16
CA PHE A 371 16.96 -4.86 13.72
C PHE A 371 17.13 -4.57 15.24
N PRO A 372 17.53 -5.53 16.09
CA PRO A 372 17.74 -5.30 17.53
C PRO A 372 18.95 -4.42 17.86
N ASP A 373 20.06 -4.58 17.11
CA ASP A 373 21.33 -3.88 17.36
C ASP A 373 21.32 -2.40 16.96
N ARG A 374 20.34 -1.99 16.14
CA ARG A 374 20.10 -0.58 15.85
C ARG A 374 19.43 0.06 17.05
N LYS A 375 20.23 0.60 17.97
CA LYS A 375 19.73 1.55 18.97
C LYS A 375 18.86 2.57 18.25
N LEU A 376 17.63 2.78 18.73
CA LEU A 376 16.74 3.88 18.31
C LEU A 376 17.46 5.25 18.28
N ASN A 377 18.62 5.33 18.93
CA ASN A 377 19.44 6.52 19.13
C ASN A 377 20.33 6.87 17.92
N GLU A 378 20.48 6.01 16.91
CA GLU A 378 21.25 6.31 15.68
C GLU A 378 20.37 6.63 14.46
N VAL A 379 19.07 6.38 14.54
CA VAL A 379 18.13 6.69 13.46
C VAL A 379 17.18 7.74 13.97
N GLY A 380 17.67 8.99 13.89
CA GLY A 380 17.01 10.18 14.39
C GLY A 380 15.54 10.23 14.01
N ASN A 381 14.77 10.75 14.95
CA ASN A 381 13.48 11.37 14.73
C ASN A 381 13.46 12.07 13.36
N LEU A 382 12.63 11.56 12.45
CA LEU A 382 12.09 12.34 11.35
C LEU A 382 10.86 13.05 11.92
N ALA A 383 11.13 14.16 12.60
CA ALA A 383 10.19 15.26 12.70
C ALA A 383 10.38 16.13 11.47
#